data_AF-A0A8H4J956-F1
#
_entry.id   AF-A0A8H4J956-F1
#
_cell.length_a   1.000
_cell.length_b   1.000
_cell.length_c   1.000
_cell.angle_alpha   90.00
_cell.angle_beta   90.00
_cell.angle_gamma   90.00
#
_symmetry.space_group_name_H-M   'P 1'
#
loop_
_entity.id
_entity.type
_entity.pdbx_description
1 polymer ?
#
loop_
_entity_poly.entity_id
_entity_poly.type
_entity_poly.pdbx_seq_one_letter_code
_entity_poly.pdbx_strand_id
1 'polypeptide(L)'
;MEMPFPGVQEALKTSDLITNTGTLQTDSNTGGFTRKIPEEKVILLEHNKLTHNLEKSVVLGKEFPNIHFLPVFRRLVSGLKVKAAHFNFPVPLLATRIKPPQLRSDRSGQLIQDFAWQRIGKFLQPDDIIITDCGRGQFGMFDATFPPQSRAITSTFCSAIGFSVRACLGACVAAPEMKHPGWVIVIIGDVSLQIFVQDIGTCICFGFKPIFILLSFFGARPDTGIANFNTQCHTVEELESVLSKETLKKAEHISLIELFFSPLDYPRRLATQVSNTLGRPLEKQDKFN
;
A
#
# COMPACT_ATOMS: atom_id res chain seq x y z
N MET A 1 12.41 -9.99 0.93
CA MET A 1 11.43 -9.02 0.37
C MET A 1 10.14 -9.78 0.23
N GLU A 2 9.05 -9.26 0.78
CA GLU A 2 7.73 -9.91 0.65
C GLU A 2 7.40 -10.11 -0.83
N MET A 3 7.30 -11.39 -1.22
CA MET A 3 6.84 -11.92 -2.50
C MET A 3 6.65 -10.87 -3.62
N PRO A 4 7.74 -10.32 -4.18
CA PRO A 4 7.63 -9.25 -5.15
C PRO A 4 7.06 -9.80 -6.47
N PHE A 5 6.64 -8.92 -7.37
CA PHE A 5 6.21 -9.36 -8.69
C PHE A 5 7.37 -10.03 -9.46
N PRO A 6 7.08 -10.97 -10.38
CA PRO A 6 8.10 -11.59 -11.22
C PRO A 6 9.01 -10.56 -11.88
N GLY A 7 10.31 -10.83 -11.89
CA GLY A 7 11.33 -9.94 -12.44
C GLY A 7 11.89 -8.90 -11.45
N VAL A 8 11.17 -8.52 -10.39
CA VAL A 8 11.65 -7.48 -9.44
C VAL A 8 12.85 -7.96 -8.64
N GLN A 9 12.80 -9.18 -8.11
CA GLN A 9 13.94 -9.74 -7.38
C GLN A 9 15.15 -9.96 -8.28
N GLU A 10 14.93 -10.37 -9.53
CA GLU A 10 15.99 -10.59 -10.50
C GLU A 10 16.65 -9.28 -10.95
N ALA A 11 15.85 -8.23 -11.15
CA ALA A 11 16.38 -6.89 -11.42
C ALA A 11 17.28 -6.39 -10.28
N LEU A 12 16.90 -6.63 -9.02
CA LEU A 12 17.75 -6.30 -7.88
C LEU A 12 19.05 -7.12 -7.86
N LYS A 13 19.02 -8.41 -8.22
CA LYS A 13 20.21 -9.27 -8.24
C LYS A 13 21.19 -8.92 -9.36
N THR A 14 20.66 -8.58 -10.54
CA THR A 14 21.44 -8.29 -11.75
C THR A 14 21.92 -6.84 -11.83
N SER A 15 21.38 -5.95 -10.99
CA SER A 15 21.87 -4.57 -10.87
C SER A 15 23.35 -4.55 -10.48
N ASP A 16 24.11 -3.67 -11.12
CA ASP A 16 25.50 -3.33 -10.82
C ASP A 16 25.60 -2.30 -9.67
N LEU A 17 24.58 -1.45 -9.53
CA LEU A 17 24.45 -0.48 -8.45
C LEU A 17 23.01 -0.37 -7.95
N ILE A 18 22.82 -0.44 -6.63
CA ILE A 18 21.51 -0.34 -5.97
C ILE A 18 21.50 0.90 -5.07
N THR A 19 20.60 1.83 -5.35
CA THR A 19 20.37 3.00 -4.47
C THR A 19 19.22 2.69 -3.51
N ASN A 20 19.52 2.56 -2.22
CA ASN A 20 18.57 2.22 -1.16
C ASN A 20 18.50 3.39 -0.17
N THR A 21 17.42 4.17 -0.19
CA THR A 21 17.38 5.47 0.51
C THR A 21 16.16 5.58 1.42
N GLY A 22 16.33 6.27 2.55
CA GLY A 22 15.25 6.55 3.49
C GLY A 22 14.66 5.29 4.12
N THR A 23 15.46 4.22 4.25
CA THR A 23 14.97 2.95 4.78
C THR A 23 14.71 3.03 6.27
N LEU A 24 13.64 2.36 6.70
CA LEU A 24 13.40 1.95 8.08
C LEU A 24 13.08 0.46 8.00
N GLN A 25 14.08 -0.39 8.21
CA GLN A 25 13.91 -1.82 7.98
C GLN A 25 13.17 -2.47 9.14
N THR A 26 12.07 -3.15 8.83
CA THR A 26 11.25 -3.89 9.78
C THR A 26 11.03 -5.28 9.25
N ASP A 27 10.65 -6.21 10.10
CA ASP A 27 10.22 -7.55 9.68
C ASP A 27 9.14 -7.48 8.57
N SER A 28 8.17 -6.59 8.73
CA SER A 28 6.99 -6.46 7.88
C SER A 28 7.29 -5.87 6.50
N ASN A 29 8.29 -4.98 6.35
CA ASN A 29 8.64 -4.41 5.05
C ASN A 29 9.85 -5.09 4.37
N THR A 30 10.58 -5.95 5.09
CA THR A 30 11.70 -6.73 4.54
C THR A 30 11.32 -8.18 4.22
N GLY A 31 10.12 -8.62 4.60
CA GLY A 31 9.67 -10.01 4.48
C GLY A 31 10.41 -10.92 5.47
N GLY A 32 10.42 -10.54 6.74
CA GLY A 32 11.14 -11.24 7.82
C GLY A 32 12.66 -11.15 7.71
N PHE A 33 13.21 -9.99 7.35
CA PHE A 33 14.65 -9.75 7.16
C PHE A 33 15.32 -10.63 6.08
N THR A 34 14.53 -11.19 5.17
CA THR A 34 15.02 -12.04 4.06
C THR A 34 15.63 -11.23 2.92
N ARG A 35 15.45 -9.90 2.88
CA ARG A 35 16.06 -9.03 1.87
C ARG A 35 17.56 -8.92 2.13
N LYS A 36 18.37 -9.46 1.22
CA LYS A 36 19.83 -9.31 1.22
C LYS A 36 20.26 -8.44 0.05
N ILE A 37 21.02 -7.38 0.34
CA ILE A 37 21.66 -6.54 -0.67
C ILE A 37 23.16 -6.54 -0.38
N PRO A 38 24.02 -6.89 -1.34
CA PRO A 38 25.46 -6.87 -1.15
C PRO A 38 25.98 -5.44 -0.90
N GLU A 39 26.82 -5.26 0.12
CA GLU A 39 27.32 -3.93 0.52
C GLU A 39 28.19 -3.28 -0.56
N GLU A 40 28.89 -4.11 -1.34
CA GLU A 40 29.74 -3.70 -2.46
C GLU A 40 28.95 -3.15 -3.66
N LYS A 41 27.63 -3.38 -3.71
CA LYS A 41 26.73 -2.91 -4.77
C LYS A 41 25.75 -1.83 -4.32
N VAL A 42 25.80 -1.38 -3.06
CA VAL A 42 24.75 -0.52 -2.49
C VAL A 42 25.25 0.90 -2.19
N ILE A 43 24.39 1.86 -2.49
CA ILE A 43 24.38 3.19 -1.89
C ILE A 43 23.19 3.20 -0.92
N LEU A 44 23.46 2.86 0.34
CA LEU A 44 22.51 2.90 1.44
C LEU A 44 22.58 4.28 2.11
N LEU A 45 21.51 5.05 2.02
CA LEU A 45 21.39 6.35 2.70
C LEU A 45 20.25 6.30 3.72
N GLU A 46 20.61 6.23 5.00
CA GLU A 46 19.64 6.10 6.09
C GLU A 46 19.22 7.45 6.69
N HIS A 47 18.20 7.40 7.56
CA HIS A 47 17.83 8.54 8.39
C HIS A 47 18.90 8.75 9.48
N ASN A 48 19.22 10.00 9.80
CA ASN A 48 20.10 10.27 10.94
C ASN A 48 19.28 10.13 12.23
N LYS A 49 19.36 9.00 12.92
CA LYS A 49 18.95 8.94 14.32
C LYS A 49 20.13 9.33 15.21
N LEU A 50 20.03 10.52 15.79
CA LEU A 50 20.95 11.10 16.77
C LEU A 50 21.13 10.25 18.04
N THR A 51 20.23 9.29 18.27
CA THR A 51 20.27 8.37 19.40
C THR A 51 20.68 6.99 18.90
N HIS A 52 21.94 6.61 19.18
CA HIS A 52 22.52 5.26 19.25
C HIS A 52 23.59 4.82 18.22
N ASN A 53 24.07 5.63 17.27
CA ASN A 53 25.17 5.21 16.34
C ASN A 53 24.89 3.90 15.56
N LEU A 54 23.63 3.43 15.49
CA LEU A 54 23.28 2.14 14.86
C LEU A 54 22.92 2.28 13.37
N GLU A 55 22.48 3.45 12.94
CA GLU A 55 22.10 3.72 11.54
C GLU A 55 23.24 4.49 10.85
N LYS A 56 23.85 3.86 9.84
CA LYS A 56 25.00 4.37 9.09
C LYS A 56 24.71 4.34 7.60
N SER A 57 25.12 5.39 6.89
CA SER A 57 25.06 5.36 5.43
C SER A 57 26.23 4.51 4.90
N VAL A 58 25.99 3.68 3.90
CA VAL A 58 27.01 2.84 3.25
C VAL A 58 27.09 3.20 1.78
N VAL A 59 28.29 3.44 1.28
CA VAL A 59 28.54 3.69 -0.15
C VAL A 59 29.59 2.69 -0.59
N LEU A 60 29.16 1.66 -1.33
CA LEU A 60 30.04 0.63 -1.90
C LEU A 60 30.98 0.01 -0.85
N GLY A 61 30.39 -0.48 0.24
CA GLY A 61 31.11 -1.08 1.38
C GLY A 61 31.80 -0.07 2.32
N LYS A 62 31.83 1.22 1.99
CA LYS A 62 32.39 2.26 2.87
C LYS A 62 31.31 2.89 3.74
N GLU A 63 31.55 2.91 5.04
CA GLU A 63 30.63 3.45 6.03
C GLU A 63 30.83 4.95 6.25
N PHE A 64 29.72 5.65 6.42
CA PHE A 64 29.65 7.08 6.71
C PHE A 64 28.66 7.32 7.85
N PRO A 65 29.15 7.44 9.10
CA PRO A 65 28.29 7.70 10.24
C PRO A 65 27.79 9.16 10.25
N ASN A 66 26.68 9.40 10.93
CA ASN A 66 26.13 10.75 11.18
C ASN A 66 25.81 11.58 9.92
N ILE A 67 25.48 10.90 8.82
CA ILE A 67 25.02 11.56 7.59
C ILE A 67 23.53 11.31 7.39
N HIS A 68 22.75 12.39 7.38
CA HIS A 68 21.34 12.33 6.99
C HIS A 68 21.23 12.23 5.46
N PHE A 69 20.38 11.33 4.94
CA PHE A 69 20.25 11.11 3.49
C PHE A 69 19.85 12.38 2.71
N LEU A 70 18.96 13.23 3.25
CA LEU A 70 18.39 14.37 2.53
C LEU A 70 19.43 15.39 1.99
N PRO A 71 20.39 15.92 2.77
CA PRO A 71 21.48 16.75 2.23
C PRO A 71 22.31 16.07 1.13
N VAL A 72 22.60 14.77 1.28
CA VAL A 72 23.36 13.99 0.28
C VAL A 72 22.58 13.94 -1.04
N PHE A 73 21.29 13.62 -0.97
CA PHE A 73 20.45 13.50 -2.15
C PHE A 73 20.30 14.84 -2.89
N ARG A 74 20.13 15.95 -2.16
CA ARG A 74 20.08 17.30 -2.75
C ARG A 74 21.37 17.63 -3.52
N ARG A 75 22.53 17.34 -2.92
CA ARG A 75 23.85 17.55 -3.56
C ARG A 75 24.05 16.63 -4.76
N LEU A 76 23.66 15.36 -4.64
CA LEU A 76 23.76 14.38 -5.72
C LEU A 76 22.93 14.80 -6.94
N VAL A 77 21.65 15.13 -6.73
CA VAL A 77 20.76 15.59 -7.81
C VAL A 77 21.28 16.88 -8.44
N SER A 78 21.72 17.85 -7.64
CA SER A 78 22.31 19.09 -8.15
C SER A 78 23.56 18.83 -8.99
N GLY A 79 24.46 17.97 -8.51
CA GLY A 79 25.69 17.62 -9.21
C GLY A 79 25.44 16.86 -10.51
N LEU A 80 24.48 15.92 -10.52
CA LEU A 80 24.09 15.18 -11.71
C LEU A 80 23.47 16.10 -12.77
N LYS A 81 22.66 17.09 -12.38
CA LYS A 81 22.11 18.09 -13.30
C LYS A 81 23.21 18.93 -13.96
N VAL A 82 24.18 19.41 -13.18
CA VAL A 82 25.31 20.19 -13.70
C VAL A 82 26.18 19.36 -14.65
N LYS A 83 26.37 18.08 -14.34
CA LYS A 83 27.21 17.16 -15.12
C LYS A 83 26.42 16.31 -16.11
N ALA A 84 25.17 16.68 -16.44
CA ALA A 84 24.29 15.82 -17.22
C ALA A 84 24.89 15.40 -18.57
N ALA A 85 25.55 16.34 -19.25
CA ALA A 85 26.24 16.11 -20.52
C ALA A 85 27.44 15.16 -20.41
N HIS A 86 28.14 15.15 -19.27
CA HIS A 86 29.29 14.27 -19.04
C HIS A 86 28.87 12.79 -18.95
N PHE A 87 27.65 12.54 -18.49
CA PHE A 87 27.11 11.19 -18.29
C PHE A 87 26.09 10.77 -19.34
N ASN A 88 25.91 11.58 -20.40
CA ASN A 88 24.96 11.34 -21.48
C ASN A 88 23.52 11.06 -20.99
N PHE A 89 23.03 11.87 -20.04
CA PHE A 89 21.67 11.74 -19.54
C PHE A 89 20.63 12.41 -20.48
N PRO A 90 19.43 11.81 -20.65
CA PRO A 90 18.98 10.56 -20.03
C PRO A 90 19.54 9.33 -20.75
N VAL A 91 20.04 8.36 -19.98
CA VAL A 91 20.45 7.06 -20.50
C VAL A 91 19.19 6.25 -20.81
N PRO A 92 19.05 5.67 -22.02
CA PRO A 92 17.95 4.76 -22.33
C PRO A 92 17.96 3.59 -21.34
N LEU A 93 16.82 3.33 -20.70
CA LEU A 93 16.68 2.14 -19.86
C LEU A 93 16.78 0.90 -20.78
N LEU A 94 17.90 0.18 -20.68
CA LEU A 94 18.12 -1.05 -21.44
C LEU A 94 17.15 -2.16 -21.02
N ALA A 95 16.67 -2.11 -19.78
CA ALA A 95 15.71 -3.07 -19.25
C ALA A 95 14.26 -2.62 -19.50
N THR A 96 13.43 -3.53 -20.00
CA THR A 96 11.98 -3.36 -20.03
C THR A 96 11.45 -3.13 -18.62
N ARG A 97 10.64 -2.08 -18.45
CA ARG A 97 9.95 -1.80 -17.19
C ARG A 97 9.12 -3.02 -16.78
N ILE A 98 9.37 -3.53 -15.57
CA ILE A 98 8.60 -4.63 -15.00
C ILE A 98 7.14 -4.16 -14.86
N LYS A 99 6.23 -4.88 -15.51
CA LYS A 99 4.79 -4.63 -15.40
C LYS A 99 4.21 -5.56 -14.34
N PRO A 100 3.40 -5.06 -13.40
CA PRO A 100 2.62 -5.91 -12.52
C PRO A 100 1.83 -6.94 -13.36
N PRO A 101 1.97 -8.25 -13.09
CA PRO A 101 1.19 -9.26 -13.78
C PRO A 101 -0.27 -9.13 -13.38
N GLN A 102 -1.18 -9.59 -14.25
CA GLN A 102 -2.55 -9.82 -13.84
C GLN A 102 -2.59 -11.08 -12.98
N LEU A 103 -2.94 -10.94 -11.70
CA LEU A 103 -3.03 -12.07 -10.76
C LEU A 103 -4.31 -12.89 -11.00
N ARG A 104 -5.41 -12.19 -11.30
CA ARG A 104 -6.73 -12.78 -11.50
C ARG A 104 -7.44 -12.11 -12.67
N SER A 105 -8.04 -12.93 -13.53
CA SER A 105 -8.76 -12.47 -14.72
C SER A 105 -10.23 -12.86 -14.72
N ASP A 106 -10.76 -13.23 -13.55
CA ASP A 106 -12.15 -13.59 -13.38
C ASP A 106 -13.08 -12.49 -13.92
N ARG A 107 -14.21 -12.93 -14.45
CA ARG A 107 -15.30 -12.07 -14.92
C ARG A 107 -16.56 -12.26 -14.10
N SER A 108 -16.60 -13.32 -13.32
CA SER A 108 -17.74 -13.72 -12.52
C SER A 108 -17.35 -14.57 -11.32
N GLY A 109 -18.26 -14.65 -10.36
CA GLY A 109 -18.16 -15.57 -9.23
C GLY A 109 -17.74 -14.90 -7.92
N GLN A 110 -17.46 -15.72 -6.91
CA GLN A 110 -17.14 -15.25 -5.57
C GLN A 110 -15.95 -14.28 -5.59
N LEU A 111 -16.08 -13.19 -4.83
CA LEU A 111 -15.04 -12.19 -4.70
C LEU A 111 -13.83 -12.76 -3.93
N ILE A 112 -12.63 -12.53 -4.47
CA ILE A 112 -11.35 -12.99 -3.93
C ILE A 112 -10.41 -11.81 -3.80
N GLN A 113 -9.59 -11.78 -2.75
CA GLN A 113 -8.71 -10.66 -2.41
C GLN A 113 -7.68 -10.37 -3.51
N ASP A 114 -7.02 -11.38 -4.06
CA ASP A 114 -6.05 -11.21 -5.16
C ASP A 114 -6.69 -10.54 -6.40
N PHE A 115 -7.99 -10.73 -6.62
CA PHE A 115 -8.74 -9.99 -7.64
C PHE A 115 -9.05 -8.55 -7.19
N ALA A 116 -9.60 -8.40 -5.98
CA ALA A 116 -10.06 -7.12 -5.45
C ALA A 116 -8.95 -6.05 -5.45
N TRP A 117 -7.73 -6.37 -5.03
CA TRP A 117 -6.64 -5.39 -4.96
C TRP A 117 -6.28 -4.78 -6.31
N GLN A 118 -6.20 -5.60 -7.36
CA GLN A 118 -5.90 -5.12 -8.70
C GLN A 118 -7.06 -4.31 -9.31
N ARG A 119 -8.30 -4.59 -8.90
CA ARG A 119 -9.48 -3.80 -9.33
C ARG A 119 -9.59 -2.48 -8.59
N ILE A 120 -9.37 -2.47 -7.28
CA ILE A 120 -9.28 -1.23 -6.50
C ILE A 120 -8.19 -0.34 -7.09
N GLY A 121 -7.00 -0.89 -7.43
CA GLY A 121 -5.94 -0.13 -8.10
C GLY A 121 -6.36 0.52 -9.43
N LYS A 122 -7.27 -0.09 -10.19
CA LYS A 122 -7.82 0.50 -11.44
C LYS A 122 -8.88 1.56 -11.18
N PHE A 123 -9.54 1.52 -10.02
CA PHE A 123 -10.53 2.51 -9.61
C PHE A 123 -9.87 3.82 -9.16
N LEU A 124 -8.68 3.73 -8.55
CA LEU A 124 -7.91 4.90 -8.10
C LEU A 124 -7.65 5.89 -9.23
N GLN A 125 -7.60 7.16 -8.87
CA GLN A 125 -7.30 8.29 -9.75
C GLN A 125 -5.97 8.95 -9.37
N PRO A 126 -5.33 9.70 -10.29
CA PRO A 126 -4.18 10.53 -9.94
C PRO A 126 -4.47 11.39 -8.72
N ASP A 127 -3.42 11.59 -7.91
CA ASP A 127 -3.47 12.39 -6.69
C ASP A 127 -4.31 11.80 -5.54
N ASP A 128 -4.97 10.64 -5.66
CA ASP A 128 -5.71 10.07 -4.52
C ASP A 128 -4.84 9.83 -3.27
N ILE A 129 -5.43 10.02 -2.08
CA ILE A 129 -4.86 9.64 -0.78
C ILE A 129 -5.43 8.28 -0.40
N ILE A 130 -4.59 7.25 -0.44
CA ILE A 130 -4.93 5.87 -0.12
C ILE A 130 -4.42 5.54 1.28
N ILE A 131 -5.34 5.23 2.20
CA ILE A 131 -5.04 4.91 3.59
C ILE A 131 -5.40 3.46 3.85
N THR A 132 -4.43 2.64 4.27
CA THR A 132 -4.69 1.23 4.61
C THR A 132 -4.54 1.01 6.11
N ASP A 133 -5.51 0.34 6.71
CA ASP A 133 -5.41 -0.15 8.09
C ASP A 133 -4.50 -1.37 8.20
N CYS A 134 -4.11 -1.71 9.42
CA CYS A 134 -3.32 -2.90 9.70
C CYS A 134 -4.08 -4.17 9.26
N GLY A 135 -3.34 -5.14 8.69
CA GLY A 135 -3.89 -6.42 8.26
C GLY A 135 -4.07 -6.55 6.75
N ARG A 136 -5.16 -7.19 6.31
CA ARG A 136 -5.34 -7.63 4.91
C ARG A 136 -5.14 -6.50 3.88
N GLY A 137 -5.75 -5.34 4.10
CA GLY A 137 -5.59 -4.18 3.20
C GLY A 137 -4.16 -3.68 3.08
N GLN A 138 -3.42 -3.62 4.21
CA GLN A 138 -2.01 -3.21 4.24
C GLN A 138 -1.10 -4.10 3.40
N PHE A 139 -1.29 -5.42 3.41
CA PHE A 139 -0.49 -6.33 2.57
C PHE A 139 -1.05 -6.48 1.15
N GLY A 140 -2.38 -6.42 0.99
CA GLY A 140 -3.06 -6.60 -0.28
C GLY A 140 -2.85 -5.45 -1.25
N MET A 141 -2.88 -4.21 -0.77
CA MET A 141 -2.72 -3.02 -1.61
C MET A 141 -1.34 -2.89 -2.26
N PHE A 142 -0.33 -3.66 -1.83
CA PHE A 142 0.94 -3.78 -2.55
C PHE A 142 0.81 -4.50 -3.91
N ASP A 143 -0.32 -5.16 -4.17
CA ASP A 143 -0.64 -5.75 -5.47
C ASP A 143 -1.45 -4.82 -6.38
N ALA A 144 -1.94 -3.70 -5.84
CA ALA A 144 -2.56 -2.63 -6.62
C ALA A 144 -1.50 -1.78 -7.33
N THR A 145 -1.82 -1.28 -8.52
CA THR A 145 -0.99 -0.27 -9.19
C THR A 145 -1.58 1.10 -8.91
N PHE A 146 -0.79 2.00 -8.32
CA PHE A 146 -1.26 3.35 -8.01
C PHE A 146 -1.06 4.30 -9.20
N PRO A 147 -2.05 5.15 -9.48
CA PRO A 147 -1.88 6.27 -10.41
C PRO A 147 -0.75 7.21 -9.98
N PRO A 148 -0.23 8.03 -10.91
CA PRO A 148 0.76 9.05 -10.58
C PRO A 148 0.29 9.98 -9.46
N GLN A 149 1.23 10.47 -8.65
CA GLN A 149 1.00 11.43 -7.57
C GLN A 149 0.10 10.95 -6.41
N SER A 150 -0.33 9.69 -6.43
CA SER A 150 -1.04 9.07 -5.30
C SER A 150 -0.22 9.13 -4.01
N ARG A 151 -0.88 9.32 -2.87
CA ARG A 151 -0.26 9.29 -1.53
C ARG A 151 -0.75 8.07 -0.78
N ALA A 152 0.17 7.15 -0.49
CA ALA A 152 -0.12 5.96 0.30
C ALA A 152 0.23 6.17 1.77
N ILE A 153 -0.71 5.96 2.68
CA ILE A 153 -0.54 6.10 4.13
C ILE A 153 -0.86 4.75 4.78
N THR A 154 0.11 4.20 5.49
CA THR A 154 -0.06 2.93 6.21
C THR A 154 0.84 2.90 7.44
N SER A 155 0.35 2.28 8.52
CA SER A 155 1.12 2.12 9.75
C SER A 155 1.89 0.78 9.74
N THR A 156 2.76 0.55 8.75
CA THR A 156 3.51 -0.73 8.62
C THR A 156 4.45 -1.01 9.78
N PHE A 157 4.94 0.01 10.48
CA PHE A 157 5.82 -0.18 11.63
C PHE A 157 5.05 -0.44 12.92
N CYS A 158 4.15 0.47 13.31
CA CYS A 158 3.43 0.34 14.58
C CYS A 158 2.28 -0.68 14.52
N SER A 159 1.80 -1.01 13.31
CA SER A 159 0.69 -1.94 13.08
C SER A 159 -0.54 -1.67 13.97
N ALA A 160 -0.87 -0.38 14.14
CA ALA A 160 -1.98 0.06 14.98
C ALA A 160 -3.32 -0.15 14.27
N ILE A 161 -4.14 -1.06 14.78
CA ILE A 161 -5.50 -1.32 14.27
C ILE A 161 -6.41 -0.10 14.51
N GLY A 162 -7.23 0.24 13.50
CA GLY A 162 -8.12 1.40 13.52
C GLY A 162 -7.43 2.73 13.21
N PHE A 163 -6.11 2.76 13.06
CA PHE A 163 -5.33 3.93 12.68
C PHE A 163 -5.91 4.64 11.45
N SER A 164 -6.38 3.88 10.46
CA SER A 164 -6.77 4.43 9.17
C SER A 164 -7.99 5.37 9.25
N VAL A 165 -8.90 5.17 10.21
CA VAL A 165 -10.08 6.05 10.38
C VAL A 165 -9.64 7.44 10.84
N ARG A 166 -8.69 7.53 11.77
CA ARG A 166 -8.19 8.82 12.25
C ARG A 166 -7.23 9.48 11.28
N ALA A 167 -6.42 8.68 10.59
CA ALA A 167 -5.62 9.17 9.47
C ALA A 167 -6.51 9.75 8.35
N CYS A 168 -7.66 9.12 8.09
CA CYS A 168 -8.67 9.64 7.16
C CYS A 168 -9.18 11.01 7.58
N LEU A 169 -9.60 11.17 8.85
CA LEU A 169 -10.06 12.45 9.35
C LEU A 169 -8.99 13.55 9.17
N GLY A 170 -7.74 13.26 9.56
CA GLY A 170 -6.62 14.19 9.37
C GLY A 170 -6.36 14.52 7.89
N ALA A 171 -6.42 13.52 7.00
CA ALA A 171 -6.27 13.72 5.57
C ALA A 171 -7.41 14.56 4.97
N CYS A 172 -8.66 14.34 5.40
CA CYS A 172 -9.82 15.12 4.97
C CYS A 172 -9.75 16.59 5.40
N VAL A 173 -9.12 16.88 6.54
CA VAL A 173 -8.86 18.26 6.98
C VAL A 173 -7.74 18.89 6.14
N ALA A 174 -6.61 18.18 5.98
CA ALA A 174 -5.42 18.73 5.34
C ALA A 174 -5.53 18.86 3.81
N ALA A 175 -6.27 17.95 3.14
CA ALA A 175 -6.37 17.96 1.68
C ALA A 175 -6.97 19.27 1.12
N PRO A 176 -8.09 19.80 1.64
CA PRO A 176 -8.61 21.12 1.26
C PRO A 176 -7.63 22.26 1.54
N GLU A 177 -6.95 22.26 2.70
CA GLU A 177 -5.96 23.29 3.06
C GLU A 177 -4.79 23.33 2.06
N MET A 178 -4.35 22.16 1.60
CA MET A 178 -3.32 22.01 0.58
C MET A 178 -3.84 22.21 -0.86
N LYS A 179 -5.14 22.44 -1.06
CA LYS A 179 -5.81 22.42 -2.38
C LYS A 179 -5.51 21.13 -3.17
N HIS A 180 -5.45 20.01 -2.45
CA HIS A 180 -5.14 18.72 -3.02
C HIS A 180 -6.36 18.20 -3.81
N PRO A 181 -6.19 17.78 -5.09
CA PRO A 181 -7.32 17.47 -5.96
C PRO A 181 -7.86 16.04 -5.82
N GLY A 182 -7.08 15.13 -5.22
CA GLY A 182 -7.45 13.71 -5.10
C GLY A 182 -8.38 13.43 -3.92
N TRP A 183 -9.01 12.25 -3.97
CA TRP A 183 -9.96 11.80 -2.97
C TRP A 183 -9.27 11.04 -1.83
N VAL A 184 -9.91 10.99 -0.67
CA VAL A 184 -9.44 10.18 0.47
C VAL A 184 -10.14 8.83 0.44
N ILE A 185 -9.36 7.76 0.29
CA ILE A 185 -9.83 6.39 0.15
C ILE A 185 -9.23 5.55 1.28
N VAL A 186 -10.08 4.87 2.05
CA VAL A 186 -9.70 4.10 3.23
C VAL A 186 -9.98 2.63 2.98
N ILE A 187 -8.97 1.77 3.16
CA ILE A 187 -9.09 0.32 3.10
C ILE A 187 -8.91 -0.23 4.52
N ILE A 188 -9.98 -0.77 5.09
CA ILE A 188 -10.04 -1.11 6.51
C ILE A 188 -10.81 -2.41 6.73
N GLY A 189 -10.42 -3.21 7.74
CA GLY A 189 -11.20 -4.38 8.17
C GLY A 189 -12.35 -4.01 9.11
N ASP A 190 -13.39 -4.84 9.13
CA ASP A 190 -14.56 -4.70 10.03
C ASP A 190 -14.20 -4.47 11.50
N VAL A 191 -13.30 -5.27 12.07
CA VAL A 191 -12.86 -5.14 13.48
C VAL A 191 -12.10 -3.82 13.70
N SER A 192 -11.19 -3.45 12.80
CA SER A 192 -10.44 -2.18 12.90
C SER A 192 -11.38 -0.98 12.85
N LEU A 193 -12.42 -1.03 12.01
CA LEU A 193 -13.39 0.04 11.88
C LEU A 193 -14.14 0.31 13.19
N GLN A 194 -14.56 -0.75 13.90
CA GLN A 194 -15.36 -0.64 15.12
C GLN A 194 -14.67 0.17 16.23
N ILE A 195 -13.33 0.21 16.26
CA ILE A 195 -12.56 0.90 17.31
C ILE A 195 -12.81 2.43 17.26
N PHE A 196 -12.94 2.98 16.06
CA PHE A 196 -13.07 4.42 15.84
C PHE A 196 -14.18 4.79 14.85
N VAL A 197 -15.20 3.94 14.71
CA VAL A 197 -16.32 4.15 13.76
C VAL A 197 -17.04 5.49 13.97
N GLN A 198 -17.06 6.00 15.19
CA GLN A 198 -17.63 7.30 15.56
C GLN A 198 -17.00 8.48 14.78
N ASP A 199 -15.74 8.35 14.33
CA ASP A 199 -15.06 9.41 13.58
C ASP A 199 -15.60 9.54 12.13
N ILE A 200 -16.38 8.56 11.64
CA ILE A 200 -17.21 8.70 10.43
C ILE A 200 -18.28 9.78 10.65
N GLY A 201 -18.89 9.83 11.84
CA GLY A 201 -19.84 10.88 12.20
C GLY A 201 -19.22 12.27 12.11
N THR A 202 -17.96 12.41 12.54
CA THR A 202 -17.19 13.64 12.37
C THR A 202 -17.03 14.00 10.89
N CYS A 203 -16.69 13.04 10.03
CA CYS A 203 -16.60 13.27 8.59
C CYS A 203 -17.92 13.81 8.01
N ILE A 204 -19.05 13.23 8.42
CA ILE A 204 -20.38 13.68 8.01
C ILE A 204 -20.66 15.11 8.49
N CYS A 205 -20.40 15.41 9.76
CA CYS A 205 -20.62 16.74 10.34
C CYS A 205 -19.86 17.85 9.60
N PHE A 206 -18.64 17.56 9.13
CA PHE A 206 -17.81 18.50 8.38
C PHE A 206 -17.99 18.42 6.86
N GLY A 207 -18.91 17.58 6.37
CA GLY A 207 -19.17 17.43 4.93
C GLY A 207 -18.02 16.79 4.15
N PHE A 208 -17.12 16.08 4.82
CA PHE A 208 -16.06 15.31 4.18
C PHE A 208 -16.64 14.10 3.46
N LYS A 209 -16.00 13.72 2.35
CA LYS A 209 -16.50 12.69 1.43
C LYS A 209 -15.50 11.56 1.19
N PRO A 210 -14.91 10.97 2.25
CA PRO A 210 -14.02 9.84 2.06
C PRO A 210 -14.79 8.61 1.54
N ILE A 211 -14.07 7.74 0.84
CA ILE A 211 -14.56 6.44 0.38
C ILE A 211 -13.95 5.36 1.26
N PHE A 212 -14.78 4.67 2.03
CA PHE A 212 -14.40 3.52 2.84
C PHE A 212 -14.66 2.23 2.06
N ILE A 213 -13.61 1.44 1.86
CA ILE A 213 -13.67 0.06 1.37
C ILE A 213 -13.43 -0.85 2.57
N LEU A 214 -14.52 -1.42 3.08
CA LEU A 214 -14.57 -2.26 4.26
C LEU A 214 -14.36 -3.72 3.89
N LEU A 215 -13.36 -4.38 4.47
CA LEU A 215 -13.09 -5.80 4.31
C LEU A 215 -13.85 -6.55 5.39
N SER A 216 -15.03 -7.06 5.05
CA SER A 216 -15.94 -7.70 6.00
C SER A 216 -15.80 -9.20 6.01
N PHE A 217 -15.96 -9.78 7.19
CA PHE A 217 -16.04 -11.21 7.41
C PHE A 217 -17.43 -11.64 7.89
N PHE A 218 -18.02 -10.88 8.82
CA PHE A 218 -19.28 -11.27 9.47
C PHE A 218 -20.53 -10.66 8.83
N GLY A 219 -20.39 -9.54 8.12
CA GLY A 219 -21.52 -8.80 7.56
C GLY A 219 -22.45 -8.18 8.60
N ALA A 220 -23.31 -7.26 8.15
CA ALA A 220 -24.50 -6.89 8.90
C ALA A 220 -25.48 -8.08 8.91
N ARG A 221 -26.12 -8.37 10.06
CA ARG A 221 -27.13 -9.42 10.11
C ARG A 221 -28.35 -9.01 9.26
N PRO A 222 -28.90 -9.90 8.41
CA PRO A 222 -29.99 -9.56 7.49
C PRO A 222 -31.27 -9.09 8.20
N ASP A 223 -31.47 -9.50 9.44
CA ASP A 223 -32.67 -9.31 10.24
C ASP A 223 -32.73 -7.96 11.00
N THR A 224 -31.60 -7.25 11.11
CA THR A 224 -31.48 -6.05 11.98
C THR A 224 -30.83 -4.84 11.28
N GLY A 225 -30.52 -4.93 9.99
CA GLY A 225 -29.88 -3.86 9.22
C GLY A 225 -30.81 -2.66 8.95
N ILE A 226 -30.27 -1.44 9.09
CA ILE A 226 -30.93 -0.19 8.67
C ILE A 226 -30.51 0.12 7.23
N ALA A 227 -31.46 0.44 6.35
CA ALA A 227 -31.17 0.82 4.97
C ALA A 227 -30.37 2.14 4.88
N ASN A 228 -29.24 2.12 4.20
CA ASN A 228 -28.34 3.25 3.91
C ASN A 228 -27.66 3.04 2.55
N PHE A 229 -27.00 4.07 1.99
CA PHE A 229 -26.20 3.93 0.74
C PHE A 229 -24.88 3.21 1.03
N ASN A 230 -24.98 2.01 1.58
CA ASN A 230 -23.89 1.07 1.74
C ASN A 230 -24.11 -0.03 0.70
N THR A 231 -23.08 -0.34 -0.08
CA THR A 231 -23.17 -1.47 -1.02
C THR A 231 -22.33 -2.62 -0.53
N GLN A 232 -22.90 -3.81 -0.54
CA GLN A 232 -22.21 -5.07 -0.27
C GLN A 232 -21.79 -5.71 -1.59
N CYS A 233 -20.57 -6.22 -1.65
CA CYS A 233 -20.02 -6.93 -2.79
C CYS A 233 -19.55 -8.31 -2.34
N HIS A 234 -20.25 -9.34 -2.78
CA HIS A 234 -19.91 -10.75 -2.59
C HIS A 234 -19.28 -11.35 -3.85
N THR A 235 -19.47 -10.73 -5.00
CA THR A 235 -19.04 -11.23 -6.30
C THR A 235 -18.13 -10.25 -7.05
N VAL A 236 -17.42 -10.79 -8.04
CA VAL A 236 -16.58 -10.04 -8.97
C VAL A 236 -17.40 -8.98 -9.71
N GLU A 237 -18.59 -9.33 -10.17
CA GLU A 237 -19.49 -8.47 -10.94
C GLU A 237 -20.02 -7.30 -10.12
N GLU A 238 -20.40 -7.57 -8.86
CA GLU A 238 -20.85 -6.53 -7.93
C GLU A 238 -19.74 -5.52 -7.67
N LEU A 239 -18.51 -5.99 -7.42
CA LEU A 239 -17.38 -5.09 -7.23
C LEU A 239 -17.12 -4.22 -8.47
N GLU A 240 -17.04 -4.83 -9.65
CA GLU A 240 -16.82 -4.09 -10.91
C GLU A 240 -17.96 -3.08 -11.16
N SER A 241 -19.21 -3.48 -10.93
CA SER A 241 -20.38 -2.61 -11.05
C SER A 241 -20.28 -1.41 -10.10
N VAL A 242 -19.98 -1.63 -8.82
CA VAL A 242 -19.84 -0.56 -7.83
C VAL A 242 -18.70 0.40 -8.18
N LEU A 243 -17.51 -0.13 -8.49
CA LEU A 243 -16.34 0.69 -8.85
C LEU A 243 -16.54 1.46 -10.16
N SER A 244 -17.46 1.03 -11.03
CA SER A 244 -17.78 1.71 -12.28
C SER A 244 -18.69 2.94 -12.10
N LYS A 245 -19.41 3.04 -10.96
CA LYS A 245 -20.39 4.11 -10.70
C LYS A 245 -19.73 5.48 -10.73
N GLU A 246 -20.32 6.38 -11.52
CA GLU A 246 -19.81 7.73 -11.70
C GLU A 246 -19.85 8.55 -10.40
N THR A 247 -20.90 8.36 -9.59
CA THR A 247 -21.06 9.00 -8.28
C THR A 247 -19.92 8.64 -7.31
N LEU A 248 -19.43 7.40 -7.39
CA LEU A 248 -18.30 6.91 -6.59
C LEU A 248 -16.98 7.46 -7.13
N LYS A 249 -16.77 7.44 -8.46
CA LYS A 249 -15.56 7.99 -9.10
C LYS A 249 -15.39 9.48 -8.85
N LYS A 250 -16.48 10.21 -8.67
CA LYS A 250 -16.48 11.65 -8.36
C LYS A 250 -16.51 11.94 -6.86
N ALA A 251 -16.52 10.90 -6.01
CA ALA A 251 -16.66 11.03 -4.56
C ALA A 251 -17.75 12.03 -4.15
N GLU A 252 -18.93 11.97 -4.80
CA GLU A 252 -19.99 12.97 -4.60
C GLU A 252 -20.53 12.98 -3.16
N HIS A 253 -20.44 11.82 -2.50
CA HIS A 253 -20.85 11.56 -1.13
C HIS A 253 -19.82 10.69 -0.40
N ILE A 254 -19.80 10.80 0.94
CA ILE A 254 -19.18 9.77 1.78
C ILE A 254 -19.75 8.40 1.41
N SER A 255 -18.88 7.41 1.23
CA SER A 255 -19.28 6.09 0.70
C SER A 255 -18.69 4.97 1.54
N LEU A 256 -19.47 3.92 1.78
CA LEU A 256 -19.01 2.69 2.43
C LEU A 256 -19.33 1.49 1.52
N ILE A 257 -18.28 0.77 1.12
CA ILE A 257 -18.36 -0.40 0.25
C ILE A 257 -17.86 -1.60 1.05
N GLU A 258 -18.75 -2.53 1.34
CA GLU A 258 -18.45 -3.73 2.12
C GLU A 258 -18.09 -4.89 1.18
N LEU A 259 -16.86 -5.36 1.24
CA LEU A 259 -16.35 -6.48 0.46
C LEU A 259 -16.35 -7.74 1.30
N PHE A 260 -17.05 -8.77 0.83
CA PHE A 260 -17.13 -10.07 1.47
C PHE A 260 -16.17 -11.06 0.80
N PHE A 261 -15.35 -11.69 1.62
CA PHE A 261 -14.40 -12.71 1.17
C PHE A 261 -14.63 -14.01 1.94
N SER A 262 -14.15 -15.13 1.39
CA SER A 262 -14.08 -16.38 2.13
C SER A 262 -13.21 -16.21 3.39
N PRO A 263 -13.56 -16.87 4.52
CA PRO A 263 -12.79 -16.80 5.76
C PRO A 263 -11.30 -17.06 5.67
N LEU A 264 -10.90 -17.95 4.75
CA LEU A 264 -9.51 -18.35 4.56
C LEU A 264 -8.86 -17.67 3.34
N ASP A 265 -9.54 -16.71 2.74
CA ASP A 265 -8.95 -15.89 1.70
C ASP A 265 -8.09 -14.79 2.33
N TYR A 266 -6.80 -14.78 2.00
CA TYR A 266 -5.83 -13.82 2.49
C TYR A 266 -4.93 -13.39 1.33
N PRO A 267 -4.42 -12.14 1.34
CA PRO A 267 -3.49 -11.69 0.31
C PRO A 267 -2.25 -12.58 0.31
N ARG A 268 -1.77 -12.94 -0.89
CA ARG A 268 -0.57 -13.80 -1.06
C ARG A 268 0.66 -13.32 -0.26
N ARG A 269 0.82 -11.99 -0.13
CA ARG A 269 1.93 -11.37 0.62
C ARG A 269 1.81 -11.60 2.12
N LEU A 270 0.61 -11.41 2.68
CA LEU A 270 0.34 -11.69 4.09
C LEU A 270 0.56 -13.18 4.40
N ALA A 271 0.09 -14.08 3.54
CA ALA A 271 0.30 -15.51 3.72
C ALA A 271 1.80 -15.87 3.74
N THR A 272 2.60 -15.21 2.89
CA THR A 272 4.06 -15.37 2.89
C THR A 272 4.69 -14.82 4.16
N GLN A 273 4.27 -13.63 4.60
CA GLN A 273 4.79 -13.00 5.80
C GLN A 273 4.55 -13.85 7.03
N VAL A 274 3.32 -14.33 7.21
CA VAL A 274 3.00 -15.22 8.33
C VAL A 274 3.76 -16.56 8.22
N SER A 275 3.94 -17.10 7.00
CA SER A 275 4.76 -18.31 6.83
C SER A 275 6.22 -18.09 7.25
N ASN A 276 6.80 -16.94 6.89
CA ASN A 276 8.16 -16.57 7.28
C ASN A 276 8.26 -16.38 8.80
N THR A 277 7.28 -15.71 9.41
CA THR A 277 7.25 -15.47 10.87
C THR A 277 7.08 -16.76 11.66
N LEU A 278 6.25 -17.70 11.19
CA LEU A 278 6.00 -18.97 11.87
C LEU A 278 7.06 -20.05 11.56
N GLY A 279 7.92 -19.84 10.56
CA GLY A 279 8.88 -20.85 10.10
C GLY A 279 8.23 -22.09 9.47
N ARG A 280 6.96 -22.01 9.06
CA ARG A 280 6.22 -23.10 8.40
C ARG A 280 5.23 -22.54 7.37
N PRO A 281 4.89 -23.28 6.31
CA PRO A 281 3.89 -22.84 5.34
C PRO A 281 2.53 -22.63 6.00
N LEU A 282 1.83 -21.57 5.59
CA LEU A 282 0.39 -21.47 5.77
C LEU A 282 -0.29 -22.35 4.74
N GLU A 283 -1.00 -23.38 5.21
CA GLU A 283 -1.92 -24.12 4.36
C GLU A 283 -3.07 -23.20 3.94
N LYS A 284 -3.11 -22.81 2.66
CA LYS A 284 -4.38 -22.40 2.07
C LYS A 284 -5.23 -23.67 1.96
N GLN A 285 -6.19 -23.87 2.85
CA GLN A 285 -7.17 -24.93 2.66
C GLN A 285 -8.05 -24.55 1.48
N ASP A 286 -7.74 -25.13 0.32
CA ASP A 286 -8.65 -25.13 -0.82
C ASP A 286 -9.87 -26.00 -0.43
N LYS A 287 -10.99 -25.32 -0.18
CA LYS A 287 -12.34 -25.85 0.02
C LYS A 287 -12.64 -26.40 1.43
N PHE A 288 -13.56 -25.74 2.11
CA PHE A 288 -14.52 -26.45 2.95
C PHE A 288 -15.52 -27.14 2.01
N ASN A 289 -15.61 -28.47 2.11
CA ASN A 289 -16.74 -29.24 1.56
C ASN A 289 -18.03 -28.86 2.28
#